data_AF-A0A0E2HBK0-F1
#
_entry.id   AF-A0A0E2HBK0-F1
#
_cell.length_a   1.000
_cell.length_b   1.000
_cell.length_c   1.000
_cell.angle_alpha   90.00
_cell.angle_beta   90.00
_cell.angle_gamma   90.00
#
_symmetry.space_group_name_H-M   'P 1'
#
loop_
_entity.id
_entity.type
_entity.pdbx_description
1 polymer ?
#
loop_
_entity_poly.entity_id
_entity_poly.type
_entity_poly.pdbx_seq_one_letter_code
_entity_poly.pdbx_strand_id
1 'polypeptide(L)'
;MKTNQYIIDYYNSYDEDSRLSPKHGTVEFLTTMRYIEKYIKPGSRVLEIGAGTGRYSHALARQGYMVDAVELVPHNIEVFRRHMLPTEHITITQGNALDLSAFPDNRYDITLLLGPLYHLYSKEEKRQALGEAIRVTKQGGIIFAAYVISDGCLLDEGFNRGNINAAEYIKNGLLDPETFAAKSEPKDLFELVRKEDIDDLMSIFPTTRLHYAAADGCALLIREAIDKMDDETFKLYLKYHYATCERKDLTGITSHAIDIFQK
;
A
#
# COMPACT_ATOMS: atom_id res chain seq x y z
N MET A 1 19.43 5.78 8.40
CA MET A 1 20.00 4.77 9.34
C MET A 1 19.08 4.50 10.53
N LYS A 2 18.67 5.51 11.33
CA LYS A 2 17.75 5.28 12.47
C LYS A 2 16.31 4.89 12.04
N THR A 3 15.79 5.48 10.96
CA THR A 3 14.44 5.16 10.43
C THR A 3 14.29 3.69 10.03
N ASN A 4 15.27 3.14 9.30
CA ASN A 4 15.25 1.72 8.91
C ASN A 4 15.26 0.79 10.13
N GLN A 5 15.86 1.18 11.25
CA GLN A 5 15.88 0.35 12.45
C GLN A 5 14.49 0.17 13.05
N TYR A 6 13.67 1.24 13.14
CA TYR A 6 12.28 1.14 13.62
C TYR A 6 11.43 0.21 12.74
N ILE A 7 11.59 0.31 11.42
CA ILE A 7 10.89 -0.54 10.45
C ILE A 7 11.31 -2.01 10.64
N ILE A 8 12.62 -2.27 10.66
CA ILE A 8 13.16 -3.63 10.81
C ILE A 8 12.71 -4.24 12.14
N ASP A 9 12.80 -3.49 13.24
CA ASP A 9 12.41 -3.96 14.57
C ASP A 9 10.92 -4.31 14.63
N TYR A 10 10.06 -3.49 14.03
CA TYR A 10 8.62 -3.77 13.93
C TYR A 10 8.34 -5.04 13.11
N TYR A 11 8.81 -5.10 11.86
CA TYR A 11 8.50 -6.20 10.94
C TYR A 11 9.17 -7.53 11.30
N ASN A 12 10.22 -7.53 12.13
CA ASN A 12 10.76 -8.77 12.70
C ASN A 12 9.78 -9.49 13.64
N SER A 13 8.78 -8.78 14.18
CA SER A 13 7.81 -9.31 15.14
C SER A 13 6.36 -9.27 14.64
N TYR A 14 6.12 -8.61 13.51
CA TYR A 14 4.80 -8.43 12.94
C TYR A 14 4.41 -9.60 12.03
N ASP A 15 3.30 -10.26 12.31
CA ASP A 15 2.76 -11.34 11.48
C ASP A 15 1.98 -10.76 10.30
N GLU A 16 2.71 -10.42 9.23
CA GLU A 16 2.16 -9.82 8.02
C GLU A 16 1.15 -10.73 7.29
N ASP A 17 1.36 -12.05 7.34
CA ASP A 17 0.48 -13.04 6.71
C ASP A 17 -0.89 -13.11 7.40
N SER A 18 -0.91 -12.99 8.73
CA SER A 18 -2.15 -13.01 9.51
C SER A 18 -3.04 -11.79 9.26
N ARG A 19 -2.45 -10.60 9.01
CA ARG A 19 -3.17 -9.32 8.82
C ARG A 19 -4.24 -9.42 7.73
N LEU A 20 -3.93 -10.16 6.67
CA LEU A 20 -4.72 -10.16 5.44
C LEU A 20 -5.48 -11.49 5.22
N SER A 21 -5.53 -12.35 6.23
CA SER A 21 -6.26 -13.63 6.21
C SER A 21 -7.76 -13.50 6.52
N PRO A 22 -8.20 -12.66 7.48
CA PRO A 22 -9.63 -12.42 7.75
C PRO A 22 -10.37 -11.78 6.57
N LYS A 23 -11.70 -11.96 6.49
CA LYS A 23 -12.52 -11.41 5.39
C LYS A 23 -12.31 -9.90 5.23
N HIS A 24 -12.34 -9.13 6.32
CA HIS A 24 -12.08 -7.69 6.26
C HIS A 24 -10.69 -7.36 5.71
N GLY A 25 -9.65 -8.10 6.13
CA GLY A 25 -8.28 -7.93 5.65
C GLY A 25 -8.10 -8.27 4.17
N THR A 26 -8.97 -9.12 3.60
CA THR A 26 -8.90 -9.44 2.17
C THR A 26 -9.39 -8.31 1.26
N VAL A 27 -10.17 -7.35 1.75
CA VAL A 27 -10.79 -6.29 0.92
C VAL A 27 -9.73 -5.44 0.23
N GLU A 28 -8.68 -5.04 0.95
CA GLU A 28 -7.53 -4.29 0.40
C GLU A 28 -6.88 -5.06 -0.75
N PHE A 29 -6.51 -6.32 -0.50
CA PHE A 29 -5.85 -7.18 -1.47
C PHE A 29 -6.72 -7.41 -2.72
N LEU A 30 -8.00 -7.74 -2.53
CA LEU A 30 -8.92 -8.00 -3.63
C LEU A 30 -9.18 -6.75 -4.47
N THR A 31 -9.25 -5.58 -3.83
CA THR A 31 -9.42 -4.30 -4.53
C THR A 31 -8.18 -3.98 -5.36
N THR A 32 -6.98 -4.06 -4.77
CA THR A 32 -5.72 -3.83 -5.48
C THR A 32 -5.55 -4.79 -6.66
N MET A 33 -5.76 -6.10 -6.45
CA MET A 33 -5.70 -7.10 -7.52
C MET A 33 -6.71 -6.84 -8.62
N ARG A 34 -7.95 -6.44 -8.28
CA ARG A 34 -8.97 -6.05 -9.26
C ARG A 34 -8.52 -4.90 -10.16
N TYR A 35 -7.80 -3.91 -9.63
CA TYR A 35 -7.26 -2.84 -10.46
C TYR A 35 -6.04 -3.29 -11.28
N ILE A 36 -5.17 -4.14 -10.74
CA ILE A 36 -4.06 -4.73 -11.50
C ILE A 36 -4.60 -5.48 -12.73
N GLU A 37 -5.65 -6.28 -12.55
CA GLU A 37 -6.33 -7.03 -13.61
C GLU A 37 -6.90 -6.15 -14.74
N LYS A 38 -7.23 -4.87 -14.47
CA LYS A 38 -7.69 -3.94 -15.52
C LYS A 38 -6.58 -3.57 -16.51
N TYR A 39 -5.31 -3.65 -16.10
CA TYR A 39 -4.18 -3.10 -16.85
C TYR A 39 -3.16 -4.14 -17.27
N ILE A 40 -3.02 -5.21 -16.49
CA ILE A 40 -2.05 -6.26 -16.77
C ILE A 40 -2.43 -7.01 -18.05
N LYS A 41 -1.44 -7.32 -18.89
CA LYS A 41 -1.62 -8.02 -20.16
C LYS A 41 -0.79 -9.30 -20.15
N PRO A 42 -1.14 -10.33 -20.96
CA PRO A 42 -0.28 -11.49 -21.13
C PRO A 42 1.15 -11.07 -21.47
N GLY A 43 2.13 -11.60 -20.72
CA GLY A 43 3.54 -11.26 -20.88
C GLY A 43 3.99 -9.96 -20.18
N SER A 44 3.12 -9.26 -19.45
CA SER A 44 3.51 -8.13 -18.61
C SER A 44 4.57 -8.54 -17.59
N ARG A 45 5.56 -7.66 -17.40
CA ARG A 45 6.55 -7.77 -16.33
C ARG A 45 6.19 -6.82 -15.19
N VAL A 46 6.20 -7.34 -13.97
CA VAL A 46 5.80 -6.60 -12.77
C VAL A 46 7.03 -6.36 -11.87
N LEU A 47 7.14 -5.16 -11.32
CA LEU A 47 8.03 -4.86 -10.19
C LEU A 47 7.17 -4.59 -8.95
N GLU A 48 7.44 -5.27 -7.83
CA GLU A 48 6.88 -4.93 -6.52
C GLU A 48 7.97 -4.34 -5.62
N ILE A 49 7.73 -3.15 -5.08
CA ILE A 49 8.66 -2.40 -4.23
C ILE A 49 8.07 -2.32 -2.82
N GLY A 50 8.80 -2.85 -1.83
CA GLY A 50 8.31 -3.10 -0.48
C GLY A 50 7.43 -4.34 -0.44
N ALA A 51 7.90 -5.44 -1.03
CA ALA A 51 7.09 -6.64 -1.25
C ALA A 51 6.72 -7.41 0.04
N GLY A 52 7.33 -7.09 1.18
CA GLY A 52 7.11 -7.79 2.43
C GLY A 52 7.33 -9.29 2.29
N THR A 53 6.36 -10.06 2.76
CA THR A 53 6.26 -11.53 2.65
C THR A 53 5.80 -12.02 1.26
N GLY A 54 5.58 -11.13 0.30
CA GLY A 54 5.39 -11.47 -1.12
C GLY A 54 3.95 -11.72 -1.55
N ARG A 55 2.95 -11.25 -0.79
CA ARG A 55 1.53 -11.56 -1.05
C ARG A 55 1.08 -11.28 -2.49
N TYR A 56 1.37 -10.08 -3.02
CA TYR A 56 1.01 -9.73 -4.40
C TYR A 56 1.92 -10.45 -5.41
N SER A 57 3.23 -10.48 -5.14
CA SER A 57 4.20 -11.22 -5.96
C SER A 57 3.82 -12.68 -6.19
N HIS A 58 3.49 -13.44 -5.13
CA HIS A 58 3.05 -14.82 -5.24
C HIS A 58 1.75 -14.93 -6.04
N ALA A 59 0.77 -14.08 -5.77
CA ALA A 59 -0.51 -14.10 -6.48
C ALA A 59 -0.32 -13.88 -7.99
N LEU A 60 0.49 -12.91 -8.39
CA LEU A 60 0.76 -12.59 -9.79
C LEU A 60 1.63 -13.67 -10.46
N ALA A 61 2.66 -14.18 -9.78
CA ALA A 61 3.49 -15.25 -10.31
C ALA A 61 2.70 -16.55 -10.54
N ARG A 62 1.76 -16.87 -9.65
CA ARG A 62 0.82 -18.01 -9.82
C ARG A 62 -0.13 -17.84 -11.01
N GLN A 63 -0.39 -16.60 -11.44
CA GLN A 63 -1.12 -16.30 -12.67
C GLN A 63 -0.22 -16.34 -13.92
N GLY A 64 1.07 -16.66 -13.78
CA GLY A 64 2.03 -16.82 -14.88
C GLY A 64 2.80 -15.55 -15.24
N TYR A 65 2.72 -14.49 -14.44
CA TYR A 65 3.49 -13.26 -14.67
C TYR A 65 4.91 -13.37 -14.14
N MET A 66 5.84 -12.66 -14.79
CA MET A 66 7.19 -12.48 -14.29
C MET A 66 7.22 -11.34 -13.28
N VAL A 67 7.65 -11.62 -12.05
CA VAL A 67 7.70 -10.63 -10.98
C VAL A 67 9.14 -10.44 -10.52
N ASP A 68 9.58 -9.19 -10.47
CA ASP A 68 10.75 -8.81 -9.68
C ASP A 68 10.25 -8.12 -8.40
N ALA A 69 10.84 -8.44 -7.26
CA ALA A 69 10.45 -7.93 -5.95
C ALA A 69 11.64 -7.27 -5.26
N VAL A 70 11.39 -6.12 -4.62
CA VAL A 70 12.34 -5.40 -3.78
C VAL A 70 11.79 -5.35 -2.37
N GLU A 71 12.60 -5.80 -1.42
CA GLU A 71 12.23 -5.79 0.00
C GLU A 71 13.40 -5.33 0.87
N LEU A 72 13.12 -4.53 1.90
CA LEU A 72 14.14 -3.94 2.76
C LEU A 72 14.56 -4.89 3.88
N VAL A 73 13.59 -5.59 4.47
CA VAL A 73 13.73 -6.35 5.72
C VAL A 73 14.14 -7.79 5.42
N PRO A 74 15.32 -8.26 5.87
CA PRO A 74 15.79 -9.62 5.64
C PRO A 74 14.82 -10.71 6.09
N HIS A 75 14.17 -10.52 7.24
CA HIS A 75 13.21 -11.47 7.79
C HIS A 75 12.03 -11.72 6.84
N ASN A 76 11.47 -10.66 6.27
CA ASN A 76 10.38 -10.74 5.29
C ASN A 76 10.82 -11.52 4.04
N ILE A 77 12.05 -11.29 3.56
CA ILE A 77 12.63 -12.03 2.43
C ILE A 77 12.75 -13.52 2.74
N GLU A 78 13.14 -13.89 3.95
CA GLU A 78 13.20 -15.30 4.37
C GLU A 78 11.82 -15.95 4.33
N VAL A 79 10.79 -15.29 4.87
CA VAL A 79 9.40 -15.79 4.87
C VAL A 79 8.86 -15.88 3.43
N PHE A 80 9.06 -14.83 2.63
CA PHE A 80 8.71 -14.81 1.21
C PHE A 80 9.29 -16.03 0.49
N ARG A 81 10.59 -16.30 0.64
CA ARG A 81 11.24 -17.47 0.01
C ARG A 81 10.67 -18.80 0.47
N ARG A 82 10.22 -18.93 1.72
CA ARG A 82 9.61 -20.18 2.24
C ARG A 82 8.27 -20.49 1.59
N HIS A 83 7.54 -19.48 1.11
CA HIS A 83 6.24 -19.63 0.47
C HIS A 83 6.32 -19.73 -1.06
N MET A 84 7.53 -19.62 -1.65
CA MET A 84 7.71 -19.75 -3.09
C MET A 84 7.44 -21.17 -3.58
N LEU A 85 6.65 -21.27 -4.65
CA LEU A 85 6.45 -22.52 -5.37
C LEU A 85 7.43 -22.63 -6.55
N PRO A 86 7.87 -23.85 -6.96
CA PRO A 86 8.77 -24.02 -8.10
C PRO A 86 8.24 -23.46 -9.42
N THR A 87 6.91 -23.31 -9.55
CA THR A 87 6.24 -22.76 -10.73
C THR A 87 6.19 -21.24 -10.74
N GLU A 88 6.53 -20.57 -9.64
CA GLU A 88 6.50 -19.11 -9.54
C GLU A 88 7.79 -18.49 -10.11
N HIS A 89 7.62 -17.54 -11.02
CA HIS A 89 8.73 -16.81 -11.63
C HIS A 89 8.97 -15.48 -10.93
N ILE A 90 9.61 -15.54 -9.76
CA ILE A 90 9.89 -14.38 -8.90
C ILE A 90 11.41 -14.22 -8.68
N THR A 91 11.92 -13.01 -8.87
CA THR A 91 13.27 -12.61 -8.42
C THR A 91 13.16 -11.67 -7.22
N ILE A 92 13.85 -11.96 -6.12
CA ILE A 92 13.81 -11.12 -4.90
C ILE A 92 15.18 -10.46 -4.69
N THR A 93 15.19 -9.13 -4.65
CA THR A 93 16.36 -8.30 -4.35
C THR A 93 16.15 -7.60 -3.02
N GLN A 94 17.12 -7.73 -2.10
CA GLN A 94 17.12 -6.89 -0.91
C GLN A 94 17.50 -5.46 -1.31
N GLY A 95 16.65 -4.47 -1.01
CA GLY A 95 16.86 -3.10 -1.46
C GLY A 95 15.95 -2.08 -0.78
N ASN A 96 16.19 -0.81 -1.07
CA ASN A 96 15.41 0.32 -0.53
C ASN A 96 14.65 1.00 -1.67
N ALA A 97 13.39 1.37 -1.44
CA ALA A 97 12.58 2.07 -2.44
C ALA A 97 13.18 3.41 -2.92
N LEU A 98 14.08 4.01 -2.14
CA LEU A 98 14.79 5.23 -2.49
C LEU A 98 15.92 5.02 -3.51
N ASP A 99 16.37 3.78 -3.71
CA ASP A 99 17.45 3.44 -4.65
C ASP A 99 17.14 2.12 -5.36
N LEU A 100 16.65 2.22 -6.60
CA LEU A 100 16.40 1.12 -7.50
C LEU A 100 17.42 1.10 -8.65
N SER A 101 18.65 1.59 -8.43
CA SER A 101 19.71 1.62 -9.45
C SER A 101 20.08 0.24 -10.02
N ALA A 102 19.81 -0.84 -9.28
CA ALA A 102 19.93 -2.22 -9.77
C ALA A 102 18.91 -2.58 -10.87
N PHE A 103 17.88 -1.75 -11.06
CA PHE A 103 16.80 -1.94 -12.01
C PHE A 103 16.90 -0.93 -13.15
N PRO A 104 16.89 -1.38 -14.42
CA PRO A 104 17.02 -0.48 -15.55
C PRO A 104 15.75 0.34 -15.77
N ASP A 105 15.92 1.51 -16.35
CA ASP A 105 14.83 2.40 -16.78
C ASP A 105 13.88 1.69 -17.75
N ASN A 106 12.59 2.07 -17.69
CA ASN A 106 11.58 1.67 -18.67
C ASN A 106 11.47 0.15 -18.91
N ARG A 107 11.55 -0.66 -17.85
CA ARG A 107 11.53 -2.13 -17.94
C ARG A 107 10.17 -2.74 -17.62
N TYR A 108 9.41 -2.14 -16.72
CA TYR A 108 8.21 -2.76 -16.14
C TYR A 108 6.94 -2.23 -16.77
N ASP A 109 5.99 -3.13 -17.03
CA ASP A 109 4.65 -2.77 -17.53
C ASP A 109 3.76 -2.29 -16.37
N ILE A 110 3.94 -2.91 -15.20
CA ILE A 110 3.30 -2.53 -13.95
C ILE A 110 4.36 -2.42 -12.86
N THR A 111 4.31 -1.34 -12.09
CA THR A 111 5.12 -1.15 -10.88
C THR A 111 4.20 -0.95 -9.67
N LEU A 112 4.39 -1.77 -8.66
CA LEU A 112 3.64 -1.76 -7.40
C LEU A 112 4.55 -1.14 -6.33
N LEU A 113 4.24 0.08 -5.89
CA LEU A 113 4.86 0.76 -4.75
C LEU A 113 3.90 0.66 -3.56
N LEU A 114 3.77 -0.56 -3.03
CA LEU A 114 2.80 -0.91 -2.01
C LEU A 114 3.52 -1.06 -0.70
N GLY A 115 3.64 0.05 0.03
CA GLY A 115 4.16 0.01 1.39
C GLY A 115 5.22 1.04 1.73
N PRO A 116 6.21 1.29 0.87
CA PRO A 116 7.31 2.17 1.24
C PRO A 116 6.88 3.60 1.59
N LEU A 117 5.86 4.16 0.94
CA LEU A 117 5.52 5.58 1.07
C LEU A 117 5.08 5.97 2.48
N TYR A 118 4.36 5.11 3.20
CA TYR A 118 3.97 5.38 4.58
C TYR A 118 5.10 5.14 5.59
N HIS A 119 6.30 4.79 5.15
CA HIS A 119 7.52 4.71 5.97
C HIS A 119 8.50 5.86 5.68
N LEU A 120 8.12 6.82 4.83
CA LEU A 120 8.94 7.96 4.43
C LEU A 120 8.29 9.26 4.93
N TYR A 121 9.01 9.99 5.77
CA TYR A 121 8.46 11.11 6.56
C TYR A 121 8.80 12.49 5.99
N SER A 122 9.56 12.52 4.89
CA SER A 122 9.87 13.75 4.16
C SER A 122 9.27 13.72 2.76
N LYS A 123 8.91 14.91 2.26
CA LYS A 123 8.37 15.05 0.90
C LYS A 123 9.41 14.68 -0.15
N GLU A 124 10.68 14.97 0.13
CA GLU A 124 11.84 14.68 -0.71
C GLU A 124 12.04 13.17 -0.87
N GLU A 125 12.04 12.40 0.22
CA GLU A 125 12.17 10.94 0.18
C GLU A 125 10.99 10.30 -0.56
N LYS A 126 9.75 10.73 -0.27
CA LYS A 126 8.56 10.23 -0.99
C LYS A 126 8.64 10.50 -2.49
N ARG A 127 9.08 11.71 -2.88
CA ARG A 127 9.31 12.06 -4.28
C ARG A 127 10.43 11.24 -4.91
N GLN A 128 11.48 10.93 -4.16
CA GLN A 128 12.56 10.06 -4.63
C GLN A 128 12.04 8.64 -4.90
N ALA A 129 11.30 8.03 -3.97
CA ALA A 129 10.72 6.70 -4.16
C ALA A 129 9.73 6.66 -5.34
N LEU A 130 8.84 7.66 -5.47
CA LEU A 130 7.94 7.78 -6.61
C LEU A 130 8.71 7.98 -7.92
N GLY A 131 9.76 8.80 -7.90
CA GLY A 131 10.64 9.05 -9.04
C GLY A 131 11.32 7.78 -9.52
N GLU A 132 11.82 6.95 -8.61
CA GLU A 132 12.42 5.64 -8.93
C GLU A 132 11.37 4.68 -9.52
N ALA A 133 10.19 4.58 -8.91
CA ALA A 133 9.08 3.76 -9.43
C ALA A 133 8.66 4.21 -10.85
N ILE A 134 8.58 5.52 -11.09
CA ILE A 134 8.30 6.09 -12.42
C ILE A 134 9.46 5.78 -13.38
N ARG A 135 10.72 5.94 -12.98
CA ARG A 135 11.90 5.71 -13.84
C ARG A 135 11.92 4.28 -14.38
N VAL A 136 11.76 3.28 -13.52
CA VAL A 136 11.80 1.85 -13.90
C VAL A 136 10.57 1.39 -14.70
N THR A 137 9.45 2.13 -14.62
CA THR A 137 8.24 1.84 -15.38
C THR A 137 8.37 2.29 -16.83
N LYS A 138 7.89 1.48 -17.78
CA LYS A 138 7.84 1.81 -19.22
C LYS A 138 7.00 3.07 -19.45
N GLN A 139 7.27 3.79 -20.54
CA GLN A 139 6.34 4.81 -21.02
C GLN A 139 4.97 4.17 -21.32
N GLY A 140 3.90 4.77 -20.78
CA GLY A 140 2.55 4.21 -20.85
C GLY A 140 2.29 3.05 -19.88
N GLY A 141 3.29 2.62 -19.10
CA GLY A 141 3.15 1.65 -18.03
C GLY A 141 2.41 2.23 -16.82
N ILE A 142 1.89 1.34 -15.97
CA ILE A 142 0.99 1.72 -14.87
C ILE A 142 1.71 1.56 -13.53
N ILE A 143 1.57 2.56 -12.68
CA ILE A 143 2.13 2.57 -11.33
C ILE A 143 0.98 2.57 -10.33
N PHE A 144 1.15 1.79 -9.28
CA PHE A 144 0.26 1.69 -8.13
C PHE A 144 1.02 2.18 -6.91
N ALA A 145 0.51 3.17 -6.18
CA ALA A 145 1.12 3.71 -4.99
C ALA A 145 0.13 3.68 -3.82
N ALA A 146 0.51 3.01 -2.72
CA ALA A 146 -0.33 2.90 -1.53
C ALA A 146 0.04 3.92 -0.46
N TYR A 147 -0.98 4.43 0.24
CA TYR A 147 -0.85 5.42 1.31
C TYR A 147 -1.73 5.02 2.49
N VAL A 148 -1.33 5.41 3.71
CA VAL A 148 -2.19 5.30 4.89
C VAL A 148 -2.94 6.62 5.08
N ILE A 149 -4.26 6.55 5.12
CA ILE A 149 -5.15 7.71 5.17
C ILE A 149 -5.53 8.04 6.60
N SER A 150 -5.26 9.27 7.02
CA SER A 150 -5.41 9.72 8.40
C SER A 150 -6.85 9.60 8.90
N ASP A 151 -7.84 10.03 8.12
CA ASP A 151 -9.23 10.11 8.58
C ASP A 151 -9.81 8.72 8.90
N GLY A 152 -9.62 7.72 8.03
CA GLY A 152 -10.03 6.34 8.29
C GLY A 152 -9.31 5.72 9.49
N CYS A 153 -8.00 5.94 9.62
CA CYS A 153 -7.23 5.49 10.78
C CYS A 153 -7.68 6.14 12.10
N LEU A 154 -7.99 7.43 12.11
CA LEU A 154 -8.48 8.11 13.30
C LEU A 154 -9.87 7.62 13.72
N LEU A 155 -10.77 7.39 12.77
CA LEU A 155 -12.09 6.84 13.06
C LEU A 155 -12.00 5.46 13.70
N ASP A 156 -11.19 4.57 13.12
CA ASP A 156 -11.10 3.19 13.59
C ASP A 156 -10.12 3.02 14.77
N GLU A 157 -8.84 3.29 14.57
CA GLU A 157 -7.81 3.05 15.59
C GLU A 157 -7.81 4.12 16.69
N GLY A 158 -8.25 5.34 16.36
CA GLY A 158 -8.36 6.45 17.31
C GLY A 158 -9.60 6.40 18.18
N PHE A 159 -10.78 6.55 17.57
CA PHE A 159 -12.04 6.71 18.29
C PHE A 159 -12.76 5.40 18.60
N ASN A 160 -12.74 4.43 17.69
CA ASN A 160 -13.45 3.16 17.87
C ASN A 160 -12.67 2.18 18.76
N ARG A 161 -11.40 1.92 18.44
CA ARG A 161 -10.56 0.93 19.15
C ARG A 161 -9.71 1.51 20.27
N GLY A 162 -9.39 2.81 20.22
CA GLY A 162 -8.58 3.48 21.24
C GLY A 162 -7.11 3.05 21.26
N ASN A 163 -6.62 2.43 20.18
CA ASN A 163 -5.20 2.10 20.01
C ASN A 163 -4.35 3.37 19.80
N ILE A 164 -4.94 4.41 19.22
CA ILE A 164 -4.36 5.75 19.09
C ILE A 164 -5.11 6.68 20.03
N ASN A 165 -4.42 7.27 21.01
CA ASN A 165 -5.03 8.27 21.87
C ASN A 165 -5.04 9.64 21.16
N ALA A 166 -6.14 9.96 20.47
CA ALA A 166 -6.26 11.20 19.71
C ALA A 166 -6.00 12.47 20.56
N ALA A 167 -6.44 12.49 21.82
CA ALA A 167 -6.21 13.63 22.72
C ALA A 167 -4.73 13.79 23.09
N GLU A 168 -4.02 12.68 23.27
CA GLU A 168 -2.57 12.69 23.51
C GLU A 168 -1.80 13.11 22.25
N TYR A 169 -2.22 12.66 21.07
CA TYR A 169 -1.63 13.07 19.80
C TYR A 169 -1.80 14.59 19.56
N ILE A 170 -2.96 15.15 19.89
CA ILE A 170 -3.18 16.60 19.88
C ILE A 170 -2.22 17.30 20.84
N LYS A 171 -2.13 16.81 22.09
CA LYS A 171 -1.24 17.40 23.12
C LYS A 171 0.23 17.39 22.69
N ASN A 172 0.64 16.36 21.94
CA ASN A 172 2.01 16.19 21.46
C ASN A 172 2.27 16.88 20.12
N GLY A 173 1.27 17.53 19.52
CA GLY A 173 1.40 18.23 18.23
C GLY A 173 1.48 17.31 17.01
N LEU A 174 1.03 16.06 17.14
CA LEU A 174 0.92 15.07 16.05
C LEU A 174 -0.44 15.13 15.34
N LEU A 175 -1.43 15.78 15.95
CA LEU A 175 -2.73 16.10 15.34
C LEU A 175 -3.07 17.56 15.60
N ASP A 176 -3.52 18.25 14.56
CA ASP A 176 -4.05 19.60 14.70
C ASP A 176 -5.43 19.57 15.41
N PRO A 177 -5.67 20.39 16.45
CA PRO A 177 -6.90 20.32 17.24
C PRO A 177 -8.17 20.80 16.53
N GLU A 178 -8.04 21.56 15.43
CA GLU A 178 -9.18 22.12 14.70
C GLU A 178 -9.47 21.35 13.42
N THR A 179 -8.41 21.04 12.67
CA THR A 179 -8.48 20.40 11.34
C THR A 179 -8.20 18.90 11.39
N PHE A 180 -7.65 18.39 12.49
CA PHE A 180 -7.21 17.00 12.65
C PHE A 180 -6.19 16.55 11.59
N ALA A 181 -5.50 17.50 10.95
CA ALA A 181 -4.38 17.19 10.07
C ALA A 181 -3.30 16.48 10.89
N ALA A 182 -2.83 15.34 10.38
CA ALA A 182 -1.83 14.52 11.05
C ALA A 182 -0.42 14.95 10.68
N LYS A 183 0.49 14.79 11.64
CA LYS A 183 1.92 14.87 11.45
C LYS A 183 2.54 13.63 12.04
N SER A 184 3.42 12.98 11.29
CA SER A 184 4.07 11.74 11.72
C SER A 184 5.58 11.92 11.82
N GLU A 185 6.18 11.17 12.74
CA GLU A 185 7.62 11.06 12.94
C GLU A 185 8.05 9.59 12.80
N PRO A 186 9.34 9.30 12.54
CA PRO A 186 9.84 7.92 12.41
C PRO A 186 9.46 6.94 13.51
N LYS A 187 9.22 7.43 14.73
CA LYS A 187 8.82 6.60 15.88
C LYS A 187 7.36 6.13 15.80
N ASP A 188 6.53 6.78 14.99
CA ASP A 188 5.11 6.48 14.83
C ASP A 188 4.87 5.34 13.83
N LEU A 189 5.94 4.83 13.21
CA LEU A 189 6.01 3.74 12.23
C LEU A 189 5.28 3.99 10.90
N PHE A 190 4.16 4.69 10.90
CA PHE A 190 3.36 5.00 9.73
C PHE A 190 3.15 6.51 9.59
N GLU A 191 3.43 7.03 8.40
CA GLU A 191 3.00 8.36 8.00
C GLU A 191 1.51 8.34 7.62
N LEU A 192 0.73 9.21 8.25
CA LEU A 192 -0.68 9.41 7.96
C LEU A 192 -0.85 10.64 7.08
N VAL A 193 -1.52 10.48 5.93
CA VAL A 193 -1.73 11.56 4.97
C VAL A 193 -3.21 11.72 4.62
N ARG A 194 -3.56 12.85 4.00
CA ARG A 194 -4.84 13.05 3.32
C ARG A 194 -4.65 13.09 1.81
N LYS A 195 -5.78 13.10 1.10
CA LYS A 195 -5.80 13.13 -0.37
C LYS A 195 -5.09 14.36 -0.93
N GLU A 196 -5.27 15.52 -0.32
CA GLU A 196 -4.62 16.77 -0.70
C GLU A 196 -3.10 16.72 -0.58
N ASP A 197 -2.56 16.01 0.43
CA ASP A 197 -1.11 15.81 0.57
C ASP A 197 -0.56 14.94 -0.57
N ILE A 198 -1.32 13.91 -0.97
CA ILE A 198 -0.99 13.05 -2.11
C ILE A 198 -1.04 13.85 -3.43
N ASP A 199 -2.02 14.75 -3.57
CA ASP A 199 -2.14 15.62 -4.75
C ASP A 199 -0.96 16.58 -4.87
N ASP A 200 -0.58 17.22 -3.78
CA ASP A 200 0.61 18.08 -3.72
C ASP A 200 1.90 17.28 -3.96
N LEU A 201 2.01 16.07 -3.41
CA LEU A 201 3.14 15.18 -3.65
C LEU A 201 3.29 14.84 -5.15
N MET A 202 2.19 14.47 -5.80
CA MET A 202 2.17 14.02 -7.20
C MET A 202 2.25 15.16 -8.22
N SER A 203 1.97 16.40 -7.83
CA SER A 203 1.86 17.57 -8.72
C SER A 203 3.08 17.85 -9.63
N ILE A 204 4.26 17.35 -9.26
CA ILE A 204 5.51 17.59 -10.00
C ILE A 204 5.81 16.54 -11.06
N PHE A 205 5.13 15.39 -11.01
CA PHE A 205 5.43 14.29 -11.91
C PHE A 205 4.59 14.41 -13.19
N PRO A 206 5.19 14.23 -14.38
CA PRO A 206 4.47 14.26 -15.64
C PRO A 206 3.71 12.94 -15.87
N THR A 207 2.76 12.64 -14.99
CA THR A 207 1.98 11.40 -14.98
C THR A 207 0.49 11.72 -15.09
N THR A 208 -0.29 10.75 -15.56
CA THR A 208 -1.75 10.88 -15.63
C THR A 208 -2.39 9.94 -14.60
N ARG A 209 -3.04 10.50 -13.58
CA ARG A 209 -3.83 9.69 -12.64
C ARG A 209 -5.03 9.07 -13.36
N LEU A 210 -5.14 7.76 -13.27
CA LEU A 210 -6.23 6.97 -13.83
C LEU A 210 -7.31 6.70 -12.79
N HIS A 211 -6.90 6.37 -11.56
CA HIS A 211 -7.81 6.09 -10.45
C HIS A 211 -7.23 6.57 -9.13
N TYR A 212 -8.12 6.92 -8.20
CA TYR A 212 -7.82 7.01 -6.79
C TYR A 212 -8.94 6.29 -6.04
N ALA A 213 -8.60 5.22 -5.33
CA ALA A 213 -9.60 4.36 -4.71
C ALA A 213 -9.30 4.14 -3.22
N ALA A 214 -10.35 4.05 -2.42
CA ALA A 214 -10.33 3.47 -1.10
C ALA A 214 -10.09 1.95 -1.23
N ALA A 215 -8.88 1.48 -0.92
CA ALA A 215 -8.51 0.09 -1.13
C ALA A 215 -9.28 -0.85 -0.20
N ASP A 216 -9.44 -0.46 1.07
CA ASP A 216 -10.22 -1.19 2.06
C ASP A 216 -11.58 -0.55 2.39
N GLY A 217 -11.84 0.70 1.97
CA GLY A 217 -13.10 1.39 2.31
C GLY A 217 -13.32 1.40 3.82
N CYS A 218 -14.55 1.17 4.28
CA CYS A 218 -14.81 1.07 5.71
C CYS A 218 -14.50 -0.31 6.32
N ALA A 219 -13.84 -1.22 5.59
CA ALA A 219 -13.76 -2.62 6.00
C ALA A 219 -13.10 -2.82 7.37
N LEU A 220 -12.08 -2.02 7.71
CA LEU A 220 -11.44 -2.07 9.02
C LEU A 220 -12.37 -1.53 10.13
N LEU A 221 -13.06 -0.43 9.87
CA LEU A 221 -14.00 0.18 10.82
C LEU A 221 -15.19 -0.74 11.18
N ILE A 222 -15.68 -1.54 10.22
CA ILE A 222 -16.78 -2.48 10.42
C ILE A 222 -16.32 -3.95 10.38
N ARG A 223 -15.07 -4.22 10.75
CA ARG A 223 -14.44 -5.54 10.56
C ARG A 223 -15.20 -6.69 11.22
N GLU A 224 -15.75 -6.48 12.42
CA GLU A 224 -16.54 -7.51 13.12
C GLU A 224 -17.85 -7.82 12.39
N ALA A 225 -18.41 -6.87 11.65
CA ALA A 225 -19.60 -7.10 10.83
C ALA A 225 -19.24 -7.86 9.55
N ILE A 226 -18.13 -7.52 8.90
CA ILE A 226 -17.65 -8.19 7.68
C ILE A 226 -17.25 -9.65 7.99
N ASP A 227 -16.53 -9.90 9.08
CA ASP A 227 -16.09 -11.24 9.43
C ASP A 227 -17.24 -12.18 9.78
N LYS A 228 -18.40 -11.63 10.18
CA LYS A 228 -19.63 -12.40 10.42
C LYS A 228 -20.44 -12.68 9.16
N MET A 229 -20.13 -12.05 8.03
CA MET A 229 -20.84 -12.29 6.78
C MET A 229 -20.60 -13.73 6.30
N ASP A 230 -21.65 -14.37 5.79
CA ASP A 230 -21.47 -15.55 4.95
C ASP A 230 -20.84 -15.18 3.59
N ASP A 231 -20.51 -16.17 2.78
CA ASP A 231 -19.77 -15.94 1.53
C ASP A 231 -20.59 -15.18 0.49
N GLU A 232 -21.90 -15.38 0.44
CA GLU A 232 -22.78 -14.69 -0.51
C GLU A 232 -22.97 -13.22 -0.12
N THR A 233 -23.15 -12.94 1.17
CA THR A 233 -23.22 -11.57 1.69
C THR A 233 -21.89 -10.84 1.49
N PHE A 234 -20.76 -11.52 1.74
CA PHE A 234 -19.44 -10.92 1.52
C PHE A 234 -19.17 -10.61 0.04
N LYS A 235 -19.55 -11.52 -0.88
CA LYS A 235 -19.48 -11.23 -2.33
C LYS A 235 -20.33 -10.03 -2.72
N LEU A 236 -21.54 -9.90 -2.16
CA LEU A 236 -22.40 -8.75 -2.39
C LEU A 236 -21.79 -7.46 -1.83
N TYR A 237 -21.20 -7.52 -0.63
CA TYR A 237 -20.44 -6.42 -0.04
C TYR A 237 -19.28 -5.98 -0.94
N LEU A 238 -18.48 -6.90 -1.46
CA LEU A 238 -17.39 -6.58 -2.39
C LEU A 238 -17.92 -5.91 -3.67
N LYS A 239 -19.05 -6.37 -4.21
CA LYS A 239 -19.69 -5.72 -5.37
C LYS A 239 -20.10 -4.27 -5.05
N TYR A 240 -20.67 -4.04 -3.87
CA TYR A 240 -20.98 -2.69 -3.40
C TYR A 240 -19.70 -1.85 -3.26
N HIS A 241 -18.69 -2.36 -2.55
CA HIS A 241 -17.40 -1.71 -2.35
C HIS A 241 -16.77 -1.30 -3.68
N TYR A 242 -16.67 -2.20 -4.66
CA TYR A 242 -16.11 -1.87 -5.97
C TYR A 242 -16.91 -0.83 -6.75
N ALA A 243 -18.23 -0.72 -6.51
CA ALA A 243 -19.05 0.31 -7.13
C ALA A 243 -18.87 1.70 -6.47
N THR A 244 -18.32 1.74 -5.26
CA THR A 244 -18.23 2.97 -4.46
C THR A 244 -16.82 3.39 -4.07
N CYS A 245 -15.81 2.55 -4.25
CA CYS A 245 -14.44 2.78 -3.75
C CYS A 245 -13.74 4.00 -4.37
N GLU A 246 -14.17 4.50 -5.52
CA GLU A 246 -13.66 5.75 -6.13
C GLU A 246 -14.55 6.98 -5.85
N ARG A 247 -15.65 6.82 -5.11
CA ARG A 247 -16.52 7.95 -4.80
C ARG A 247 -15.79 8.91 -3.86
N LYS A 248 -15.68 10.17 -4.28
CA LYS A 248 -14.94 11.22 -3.54
C LYS A 248 -15.40 11.41 -2.10
N ASP A 249 -16.69 11.23 -1.84
CA ASP A 249 -17.28 11.34 -0.49
C ASP A 249 -16.97 10.13 0.41
N LEU A 250 -16.39 9.06 -0.14
CA LEU A 250 -16.05 7.83 0.58
C LEU A 250 -14.56 7.52 0.58
N THR A 251 -13.75 8.16 -0.28
CA THR A 251 -12.31 7.84 -0.39
C THR A 251 -11.50 8.17 0.87
N GLY A 252 -11.99 9.06 1.73
CA GLY A 252 -11.33 9.41 3.00
C GLY A 252 -11.59 8.42 4.15
N ILE A 253 -12.62 7.56 4.05
CA ILE A 253 -12.98 6.63 5.14
C ILE A 253 -12.06 5.40 5.20
N THR A 254 -11.27 5.20 4.15
CA THR A 254 -10.32 4.10 4.00
C THR A 254 -9.15 4.28 4.96
N SER A 255 -8.56 3.19 5.44
CA SER A 255 -7.25 3.27 6.08
C SER A 255 -6.14 3.19 5.05
N HIS A 256 -6.35 2.48 3.94
CA HIS A 256 -5.40 2.37 2.85
C HIS A 256 -6.00 2.88 1.55
N ALA A 257 -5.39 3.90 0.95
CA ALA A 257 -5.74 4.35 -0.39
C ALA A 257 -4.75 3.81 -1.42
N ILE A 258 -5.25 3.58 -2.63
CA ILE A 258 -4.44 3.24 -3.79
C ILE A 258 -4.56 4.34 -4.85
N ASP A 259 -3.43 4.96 -5.20
CA ASP A 259 -3.30 5.88 -6.32
C ASP A 259 -2.75 5.12 -7.53
N ILE A 260 -3.44 5.20 -8.67
CA ILE A 260 -3.09 4.45 -9.88
C ILE A 260 -2.90 5.45 -11.00
N PHE A 261 -1.70 5.51 -11.55
CA PHE A 261 -1.32 6.50 -12.54
C PHE A 261 -0.45 5.92 -13.64
N GLN A 262 -0.53 6.54 -14.81
CA GLN A 262 0.25 6.18 -15.98
C GLN A 262 1.45 7.11 -16.13
N LYS A 263 2.61 6.54 -16.46
CA LYS A 263 3.79 7.28 -16.91
C LYS A 263 3.63 7.82 -18.33
#